data_AF-A0A7C1BL51-F1
#
_entry.id   AF-A0A7C1BL51-F1
#
_cell.length_a   1.000
_cell.length_b   1.000
_cell.length_c   1.000
_cell.angle_alpha   90.00
_cell.angle_beta   90.00
_cell.angle_gamma   90.00
#
_symmetry.space_group_name_H-M   'P 1'
#
loop_
_entity.id
_entity.type
_entity.pdbx_description
1 polymer ?
#
loop_
_entity_poly.entity_id
_entity_poly.type
_entity_poly.pdbx_seq_one_letter_code
_entity_poly.pdbx_strand_id
1 'polypeptide(L)'
;MDLLWAPWRLKYVQSTGKRGCFLCEAASSKEDLKNLLLYRGQYGFIILNKYPYNNGHLMVAPYRHISDFLELSKDEIYNLSELIKLSLRILNAAYRPHGFN
;
A
#
# COMPACT_ATOMS: atom_id res chain seq x y z
N MET A 1 -5.12 11.53 -22.04
CA MET A 1 -4.40 11.41 -20.76
C MET A 1 -5.17 12.26 -19.78
N ASP A 2 -5.92 11.63 -18.87
CA ASP A 2 -6.79 12.35 -17.95
C ASP A 2 -5.97 12.97 -16.81
N LEU A 3 -6.31 14.20 -16.42
CA LEU A 3 -5.58 14.94 -15.40
C LEU A 3 -5.90 14.40 -14.00
N LEU A 4 -4.90 13.80 -13.33
CA LEU A 4 -4.98 13.43 -11.92
C LEU A 4 -4.52 14.59 -11.03
N TRP A 5 -5.45 15.20 -10.30
CA TRP A 5 -5.19 16.30 -9.39
C TRP A 5 -4.59 15.78 -8.07
N ALA A 6 -3.37 16.25 -7.74
CA ALA A 6 -2.67 15.90 -6.49
C ALA A 6 -2.11 17.15 -5.80
N PRO A 7 -2.97 18.03 -5.25
CA PRO A 7 -2.55 19.31 -4.65
C PRO A 7 -1.57 19.17 -3.47
N TRP A 8 -1.49 17.99 -2.85
CA TRP A 8 -0.52 17.67 -1.79
C TRP A 8 0.91 17.42 -2.30
N ARG A 9 1.11 17.18 -3.60
CA ARG A 9 2.39 16.69 -4.16
C ARG A 9 3.56 17.60 -3.86
N LEU A 10 3.39 18.93 -3.94
CA LEU A 10 4.46 19.90 -3.66
C LEU A 10 4.96 19.81 -2.21
N LYS A 11 4.03 19.75 -1.25
CA LYS A 11 4.36 19.60 0.19
C LYS A 11 5.07 18.28 0.46
N TYR A 12 4.68 17.19 -0.22
CA TYR A 12 5.36 15.91 -0.08
C TYR A 12 6.81 15.97 -0.56
N VAL A 13 7.05 16.47 -1.78
CA VAL A 13 8.40 16.58 -2.35
C VAL A 13 9.31 17.46 -1.47
N GLN A 14 8.77 18.54 -0.88
CA GLN A 14 9.52 19.38 0.06
C GLN A 14 9.85 18.67 1.38
N SER A 15 9.08 17.66 1.77
CA SER A 15 9.29 16.88 3.00
C SER A 15 10.18 15.65 2.82
N THR A 16 10.67 15.38 1.60
CA THR A 16 11.55 14.24 1.34
C THR A 16 12.92 14.48 1.97
N GLY A 17 13.39 13.53 2.77
CA GLY A 17 14.59 13.68 3.61
C GLY A 17 14.60 12.80 4.86
N LYS A 18 13.48 12.12 5.16
CA LYS A 18 13.41 11.11 6.20
C LYS A 18 14.28 9.90 5.84
N ARG A 19 15.14 9.50 6.78
CA ARG A 19 15.91 8.24 6.71
C ARG A 19 15.00 7.09 7.18
N GLY A 20 15.09 5.94 6.52
CA GLY A 20 14.31 4.75 6.86
C GLY A 20 13.24 4.40 5.82
N CYS A 21 12.68 3.20 5.95
CA CYS A 21 11.60 2.71 5.08
C CYS A 21 10.26 2.82 5.80
N PHE A 22 9.39 3.71 5.34
CA PHE A 22 8.07 3.91 5.96
C PHE A 22 7.20 2.65 6.00
N LEU A 23 7.40 1.72 5.06
CA LEU A 23 6.71 0.43 5.05
C LEU A 23 7.17 -0.47 6.20
N CYS A 24 8.48 -0.55 6.43
CA CYS A 24 9.03 -1.32 7.55
C CYS A 24 8.67 -0.71 8.91
N GLU A 25 8.67 0.62 9.01
CA GLU A 25 8.23 1.34 10.21
C GLU A 25 6.75 1.06 10.49
N ALA A 26 5.88 1.17 9.49
CA ALA A 26 4.46 0.85 9.63
C ALA A 26 4.23 -0.61 10.02
N ALA A 27 4.96 -1.54 9.39
CA ALA A 27 4.86 -2.97 9.67
C ALA A 27 5.31 -3.36 11.08
N SER A 28 6.33 -2.70 11.63
CA SER A 28 6.85 -3.02 12.97
C SER A 28 6.07 -2.36 14.12
N SER A 29 5.37 -1.26 13.84
CA SER A 29 4.52 -0.58 14.83
C SER A 29 3.25 -1.39 15.14
N LYS A 30 2.67 -1.16 16.32
CA LYS A 30 1.32 -1.67 16.69
C LYS A 30 0.21 -0.62 16.49
N GLU A 31 0.57 0.61 16.12
CA GLU A 31 -0.38 1.71 15.91
C GLU A 31 -0.94 1.68 14.46
N ASP A 32 -1.64 0.62 14.08
CA ASP A 32 -2.05 0.35 12.69
C ASP A 32 -2.80 1.54 12.06
N LEU A 33 -3.80 2.08 12.76
CA LEU A 33 -4.62 3.20 12.26
C LEU A 33 -3.79 4.46 11.98
N LYS A 34 -2.84 4.79 12.84
CA LYS A 34 -1.96 5.96 12.69
C LYS A 34 -1.00 5.79 11.51
N ASN A 35 -0.58 4.55 11.25
CA ASN A 35 0.27 4.21 10.11
C ASN A 35 -0.53 3.89 8.84
N LEU A 36 -1.86 4.04 8.89
CA LEU A 36 -2.77 3.73 7.79
C LEU A 36 -2.72 2.26 7.34
N LEU A 37 -2.29 1.36 8.23
CA LEU A 37 -2.25 -0.07 7.98
C LEU A 37 -3.65 -0.64 8.16
N LEU A 38 -4.19 -1.24 7.11
CA LEU A 38 -5.56 -1.75 7.06
C LEU A 38 -5.64 -3.21 7.49
N TYR A 39 -4.64 -4.02 7.12
CA TYR A 39 -4.68 -5.45 7.34
C TYR A 39 -3.28 -6.06 7.39
N ARG A 40 -3.07 -7.02 8.30
CA ARG A 40 -1.84 -7.79 8.45
C ARG A 40 -2.08 -9.23 8.01
N GLY A 41 -1.42 -9.63 6.94
CA GLY A 41 -1.38 -11.02 6.47
C GLY A 41 -0.18 -11.77 7.04
N GLN A 42 0.05 -12.97 6.51
CA GLN A 42 1.15 -13.85 6.93
C GLN A 42 2.51 -13.36 6.43
N TYR A 43 2.61 -12.98 5.15
CA TYR A 43 3.87 -12.55 4.53
C TYR A 43 3.89 -11.07 4.12
N GLY A 44 2.75 -10.41 4.16
CA GLY A 44 2.63 -8.99 3.85
C GLY A 44 1.44 -8.34 4.51
N PHE A 45 1.23 -7.08 4.16
CA PHE A 45 0.19 -6.24 4.75
C PHE A 45 -0.39 -5.30 3.70
N ILE A 46 -1.57 -4.76 4.01
CA ILE A 46 -2.30 -3.77 3.20
C ILE A 46 -2.21 -2.43 3.92
N ILE A 47 -1.78 -1.39 3.22
CA ILE A 47 -1.61 -0.03 3.76
C ILE A 47 -2.21 1.00 2.81
N LEU A 48 -2.95 1.99 3.31
CA LEU A 48 -3.43 3.08 2.46
C LEU A 48 -2.26 3.97 2.04
N ASN A 49 -2.33 4.47 0.81
CA ASN A 49 -1.39 5.49 0.38
C ASN A 49 -1.77 6.83 1.02
N LYS A 50 -0.86 7.40 1.81
CA LYS A 50 -1.03 8.72 2.44
C LYS A 50 -1.21 9.85 1.42
N TYR A 51 -0.75 9.63 0.19
CA TYR A 51 -0.83 10.56 -0.94
C TYR A 51 -1.52 9.88 -2.13
N PRO A 52 -2.82 9.55 -2.01
CA PRO A 52 -3.51 8.64 -2.92
C PRO A 52 -3.83 9.31 -4.27
N TYR A 53 -3.78 8.58 -5.39
CA TYR A 53 -4.24 9.14 -6.68
C TYR A 53 -5.75 9.35 -6.71
N ASN A 54 -6.48 8.37 -6.18
CA ASN A 54 -7.93 8.37 -6.01
C ASN A 54 -8.26 7.77 -4.63
N ASN A 55 -9.49 8.02 -4.17
CA ASN A 55 -9.99 7.42 -2.93
C ASN A 55 -9.86 5.89 -2.96
N GLY A 56 -9.40 5.29 -1.86
CA GLY A 56 -9.16 3.86 -1.76
C GLY A 56 -7.82 3.38 -2.33
N HIS A 57 -6.94 4.27 -2.81
CA HIS A 57 -5.58 3.88 -3.21
C HIS A 57 -4.82 3.29 -2.02
N LEU A 58 -4.40 2.04 -2.19
CA LEU A 58 -3.67 1.26 -1.21
C LEU A 58 -2.47 0.56 -1.86
N MET A 59 -1.58 0.05 -1.04
CA MET A 59 -0.44 -0.76 -1.42
C MET A 59 -0.50 -2.08 -0.67
N VAL A 60 -0.03 -3.15 -1.34
CA VAL A 60 0.22 -4.45 -0.73
C VAL A 60 1.73 -4.64 -0.73
N ALA A 61 2.32 -4.86 0.45
CA ALA A 61 3.77 -4.93 0.60
C ALA A 61 4.18 -6.15 1.46
N PRO A 62 5.32 -6.81 1.14
CA PRO A 62 5.87 -7.84 2.00
C PRO A 62 6.43 -7.24 3.29
N TYR A 63 6.53 -8.06 4.34
CA TYR A 63 7.26 -7.66 5.56
C TYR A 63 8.76 -7.57 5.32
N ARG A 64 9.30 -8.44 4.45
CA ARG A 64 10.72 -8.47 4.11
C ARG A 64 11.07 -7.24 3.28
N HIS A 65 12.11 -6.52 3.69
CA HIS A 65 12.59 -5.35 2.97
C HIS A 65 13.42 -5.78 1.76
N ILE A 66 12.78 -5.82 0.60
CA ILE A 66 13.39 -6.11 -0.69
C ILE A 66 12.99 -5.05 -1.71
N SER A 67 13.86 -4.80 -2.68
CA SER A 67 13.61 -3.85 -3.77
C SER A 67 13.24 -4.54 -5.09
N ASP A 68 13.58 -5.82 -5.24
CA ASP A 68 13.32 -6.59 -6.44
C ASP A 68 12.20 -7.62 -6.20
N PHE A 69 11.22 -7.62 -7.09
CA PHE A 69 10.10 -8.56 -7.07
C PHE A 69 10.57 -10.00 -7.30
N LEU A 70 11.66 -10.20 -8.05
CA LEU A 70 12.22 -11.52 -8.36
C LEU A 70 12.80 -12.23 -7.14
N GLU A 71 13.05 -11.51 -6.05
CA GLU A 71 13.54 -12.09 -4.80
C GLU A 71 12.43 -12.73 -3.95
N LEU A 72 11.15 -12.50 -4.27
CA LEU A 72 10.03 -13.07 -3.53
C LEU A 72 10.00 -14.60 -3.64
N SER A 73 9.81 -15.26 -2.50
CA SER A 73 9.50 -16.68 -2.46
C SER A 73 8.11 -16.96 -3.03
N LYS A 74 7.86 -18.21 -3.43
CA LYS A 74 6.55 -18.63 -3.94
C LYS A 74 5.42 -18.38 -2.93
N ASP A 75 5.69 -18.59 -1.64
CA ASP A 75 4.72 -18.38 -0.57
C ASP A 75 4.41 -16.89 -0.35
N GLU A 76 5.44 -16.03 -0.43
CA GLU A 76 5.25 -14.57 -0.40
C GLU A 76 4.40 -14.11 -1.60
N ILE A 77 4.72 -14.56 -2.83
CA ILE A 77 3.94 -14.21 -4.03
C ILE A 77 2.48 -14.63 -3.88
N TYR A 78 2.24 -15.87 -3.44
CA TYR A 78 0.89 -16.39 -3.25
C TYR A 78 0.12 -15.55 -2.22
N ASN A 79 0.73 -15.28 -1.06
CA ASN A 79 0.08 -14.51 -0.02
C ASN A 79 -0.21 -13.06 -0.44
N LEU A 80 0.75 -12.38 -1.08
CA LEU A 80 0.55 -11.02 -1.60
C LEU A 80 -0.56 -10.99 -2.66
N SER A 81 -0.65 -12.02 -3.51
CA SER A 81 -1.72 -12.15 -4.50
C SER A 81 -3.10 -12.30 -3.84
N GLU A 82 -3.20 -13.06 -2.75
CA GLU A 82 -4.45 -13.17 -1.98
C GLU A 82 -4.81 -11.85 -1.29
N LEU A 83 -3.83 -11.09 -0.79
CA LEU A 83 -4.06 -9.76 -0.23
C LEU A 83 -4.53 -8.76 -1.29
N ILE A 84 -4.01 -8.84 -2.52
CA ILE A 84 -4.50 -8.05 -3.65
C ILE A 84 -5.95 -8.42 -3.96
N LYS A 85 -6.29 -9.71 -4.07
CA LYS A 85 -7.67 -10.16 -4.30
C LYS A 85 -8.62 -9.68 -3.19
N LEU A 86 -8.20 -9.73 -1.94
CA LEU A 86 -8.96 -9.20 -0.81
C LEU A 86 -9.20 -7.69 -0.95
N SER A 87 -8.15 -6.94 -1.31
CA SER A 87 -8.22 -5.49 -1.54
C SER A 87 -9.24 -5.14 -2.63
N LEU A 88 -9.19 -5.84 -3.77
CA LEU A 88 -10.14 -5.64 -4.88
C LEU A 88 -11.59 -5.92 -4.45
N ARG A 89 -11.83 -6.97 -3.67
CA ARG A 89 -13.17 -7.30 -3.15
C ARG A 89 -13.71 -6.20 -2.24
N ILE A 90 -12.89 -5.72 -1.31
CA ILE A 90 -13.29 -4.68 -0.35
C ILE A 90 -13.53 -3.34 -1.07
N LEU A 91 -12.64 -2.95 -1.98
CA LEU A 91 -12.80 -1.71 -2.75
C LEU A 91 -14.02 -1.76 -3.67
N ASN A 92 -14.32 -2.91 -4.28
CA ASN A 92 -15.56 -3.08 -5.04
C ASN A 92 -16.81 -2.90 -4.17
N ALA A 93 -16.82 -3.48 -2.97
CA ALA A 93 -17.95 -3.34 -2.05
C ALA A 93 -18.11 -1.89 -1.54
N ALA A 94 -17.01 -1.21 -1.24
CA ALA A 94 -17.02 0.12 -0.65
C ALA A 94 -17.26 1.26 -1.66
N TYR A 95 -16.64 1.18 -2.85
CA TYR A 95 -16.61 2.27 -3.82
C TYR A 95 -17.29 1.97 -5.16
N ARG A 96 -17.54 0.69 -5.49
CA ARG A 96 -18.09 0.27 -6.79
C ARG A 96 -17.36 0.91 -7.99
N PRO A 97 -16.02 0.84 -8.06
CA PRO A 97 -15.26 1.46 -9.13
C PRO A 97 -15.53 0.77 -10.46
N HIS A 98 -15.36 1.50 -11.57
CA HIS A 98 -15.47 0.94 -12.91
C HIS A 98 -14.27 0.05 -13.29
N GLY A 99 -13.15 0.15 -12.57
CA GLY A 99 -11.93 -0.60 -12.84
C GLY A 99 -10.82 -0.29 -11.83
N PHE A 100 -9.70 -0.99 -11.98
CA PHE A 100 -8.50 -0.88 -11.16
C PHE A 100 -7.26 -0.75 -12.05
N ASN A 101 -6.18 -0.24 -11.48
CA ASN A 101 -4.83 -0.27 -12.07
C ASN A 101 -3.92 -1.08 -11.16
#